data_AF-A0A7C2FN98-F1
#
_entry.id   AF-A0A7C2FN98-F1
#
_cell.length_a   1.000
_cell.length_b   1.000
_cell.length_c   1.000
_cell.angle_alpha   90.00
_cell.angle_beta   90.00
_cell.angle_gamma   90.00
#
_symmetry.space_group_name_H-M   'P 1'
#
loop_
_entity.id
_entity.type
_entity.pdbx_description
1 polymer ?
#
loop_
_entity_poly.entity_id
_entity_poly.type
_entity_poly.pdbx_seq_one_letter_code
_entity_poly.pdbx_strand_id
1 'polypeptide(L)'
;MPIGAFINVFPPAVFLLVHLVAFLIGAYFAYRAFGAGLGIFGWAFTLYAVAEIVYMTYHLDVTVFLFAHTISEVLDLVAFVLVFIAGVQRVLAGRPAAA
;
A
#
# COMPACT_ATOMS: atom_id res chain seq x y z
N MET A 1 -10.82 24.81 3.93
CA MET A 1 -11.92 24.23 4.74
C MET A 1 -11.33 23.89 6.10
N PRO A 2 -12.02 24.11 7.24
CA PRO A 2 -11.40 24.02 8.57
C PRO A 2 -11.03 22.59 8.99
N ILE A 3 -11.71 21.56 8.47
CA ILE A 3 -11.37 20.16 8.73
C ILE A 3 -10.06 19.82 8.02
N GLY A 4 -9.09 19.31 8.78
CA GLY A 4 -7.78 18.91 8.24
C GLY A 4 -6.78 20.06 8.06
N ALA A 5 -7.15 21.32 8.35
CA ALA A 5 -6.22 22.45 8.19
C ALA A 5 -4.97 22.34 9.08
N PHE A 6 -5.05 21.59 10.19
CA PHE A 6 -3.91 21.32 11.08
C PHE A 6 -2.78 20.54 10.38
N ILE A 7 -3.07 19.77 9.32
CA ILE A 7 -2.03 19.04 8.57
C ILE A 7 -0.99 19.99 7.96
N ASN A 8 -1.40 21.21 7.60
CA ASN A 8 -0.53 22.20 6.98
C ASN A 8 0.54 22.77 7.93
N VAL A 9 0.47 22.49 9.24
CA VAL A 9 1.52 22.91 10.19
C VAL A 9 2.66 21.90 10.29
N PHE A 10 2.51 20.70 9.75
CA PHE A 10 3.55 19.68 9.81
C PHE A 10 4.63 19.91 8.75
N PRO A 11 5.91 19.71 9.09
CA PRO A 11 6.99 19.81 8.12
C PRO A 11 6.93 18.66 7.10
N PRO A 12 7.40 18.85 5.84
CA PRO A 12 7.40 17.82 4.80
C PRO A 12 8.01 16.47 5.23
N ALA A 13 9.03 16.51 6.09
CA ALA A 13 9.69 15.32 6.63
C ALA A 13 8.73 14.37 7.39
N VAL A 14 7.65 14.88 7.99
CA VAL A 14 6.65 14.04 8.67
C VAL A 14 5.92 13.16 7.66
N PHE A 15 5.53 13.70 6.51
CA PHE A 15 4.87 12.91 5.46
C PHE A 15 5.82 11.85 4.91
N LEU A 16 7.08 12.21 4.66
CA LEU A 16 8.10 11.25 4.23
C LEU A 16 8.27 10.09 5.24
N LEU A 17 8.26 10.40 6.54
CA LEU A 17 8.34 9.37 7.59
C LEU A 17 7.12 8.45 7.59
N VAL A 18 5.91 8.99 7.38
CA VAL A 18 4.68 8.17 7.28
C VAL A 18 4.81 7.17 6.13
N HIS A 19 5.22 7.63 4.94
CA HIS A 19 5.41 6.75 3.78
C HIS A 19 6.54 5.73 3.99
N LEU A 20 7.62 6.11 4.67
CA LEU A 20 8.68 5.16 5.03
C LEU A 20 8.17 4.06 5.98
N VAL A 21 7.40 4.42 7.00
CA VAL A 21 6.81 3.44 7.93
C VAL A 21 5.81 2.54 7.21
N ALA A 22 4.95 3.13 6.38
CA ALA A 22 4.01 2.40 5.52
C ALA A 22 4.71 1.41 4.60
N PHE A 23 5.78 1.83 3.92
CA PHE A 23 6.64 0.96 3.12
C PHE A 23 7.18 -0.23 3.92
N LEU A 24 7.72 0.01 5.12
CA LEU A 24 8.26 -1.06 5.97
C LEU A 24 7.18 -2.06 6.38
N ILE A 25 5.97 -1.58 6.70
CA ILE A 25 4.82 -2.43 7.02
C ILE A 25 4.43 -3.28 5.81
N GLY A 26 4.32 -2.66 4.62
CA GLY A 26 4.03 -3.35 3.37
C GLY A 26 5.06 -4.43 3.04
N ALA A 27 6.34 -4.08 3.08
CA ALA A 27 7.44 -5.00 2.82
C ALA A 27 7.46 -6.18 3.82
N TYR A 28 7.21 -5.91 5.10
CA TYR A 28 7.10 -6.95 6.12
C TYR A 28 5.94 -7.91 5.83
N PHE A 29 4.74 -7.40 5.54
CA PHE A 29 3.60 -8.25 5.24
C PHE A 29 3.75 -9.01 3.92
N ALA A 30 4.39 -8.42 2.90
CA ALA A 30 4.75 -9.13 1.67
C ALA A 30 5.65 -10.33 1.98
N TYR A 31 6.74 -10.11 2.73
CA TYR A 31 7.66 -11.18 3.16
C TYR A 31 6.91 -12.30 3.92
N ARG A 32 6.07 -11.93 4.89
CA ARG A 32 5.28 -12.88 5.68
C ARG A 32 4.27 -13.66 4.82
N ALA A 33 3.59 -12.99 3.90
CA ALA A 33 2.59 -13.61 3.03
C ALA A 33 3.22 -14.60 2.05
N PHE A 34 4.34 -14.23 1.41
CA PHE A 34 5.08 -15.15 0.55
C PHE A 34 5.62 -16.35 1.34
N GLY A 35 6.19 -16.12 2.54
CA GLY A 35 6.65 -17.19 3.42
C GLY A 35 5.53 -18.14 3.88
N ALA A 36 4.28 -17.70 3.88
CA ALA A 36 3.10 -18.50 4.21
C ALA A 36 2.40 -19.12 2.97
N GLY A 37 2.96 -18.97 1.76
CA GLY A 37 2.34 -19.44 0.52
C GLY A 37 1.10 -18.64 0.08
N LEU A 38 0.85 -17.45 0.66
CA LEU A 38 -0.28 -16.58 0.36
C LEU A 38 0.05 -15.64 -0.80
N GLY A 39 0.28 -16.18 -1.99
CA GLY A 39 0.85 -15.43 -3.13
C GLY A 39 0.11 -14.15 -3.52
N ILE A 40 -1.23 -14.14 -3.53
CA ILE A 40 -2.01 -12.94 -3.89
C ILE A 40 -1.86 -11.85 -2.82
N PHE A 41 -1.90 -12.20 -1.54
CA PHE A 41 -1.60 -11.25 -0.46
C PHE A 41 -0.16 -10.74 -0.56
N GLY A 42 0.80 -11.62 -0.87
CA GLY A 42 2.20 -11.23 -1.09
C GLY A 42 2.34 -10.16 -2.16
N TRP A 43 1.74 -10.35 -3.33
CA TRP A 43 1.75 -9.36 -4.40
C TRP A 43 1.00 -8.07 -4.05
N ALA A 44 -0.14 -8.17 -3.34
CA ALA A 44 -0.88 -7.01 -2.88
C ALA A 44 0.00 -6.11 -1.98
N PHE A 45 0.66 -6.70 -0.99
CA PHE A 45 1.55 -5.96 -0.09
C PHE A 45 2.84 -5.46 -0.77
N THR A 46 3.34 -6.17 -1.79
CA THR A 46 4.44 -5.67 -2.63
C THR A 46 4.02 -4.42 -3.41
N LEU A 47 2.84 -4.44 -4.05
CA LEU A 47 2.34 -3.27 -4.78
C LEU A 47 2.14 -2.07 -3.87
N TYR A 48 1.59 -2.30 -2.67
CA TYR A 48 1.49 -1.29 -1.62
C TYR A 48 2.88 -0.73 -1.25
N ALA A 49 3.86 -1.58 -0.96
CA ALA A 49 5.22 -1.11 -0.64
C ALA A 49 5.86 -0.32 -1.79
N VAL A 50 5.64 -0.74 -3.05
CA VAL A 50 6.12 0.00 -4.22
C VAL A 50 5.41 1.36 -4.33
N ALA A 51 4.10 1.42 -4.08
CA ALA A 51 3.34 2.67 -4.07
C ALA A 51 3.97 3.68 -3.09
N GLU A 52 4.25 3.25 -1.86
CA GLU A 52 4.87 4.10 -0.83
C GLU A 52 6.26 4.60 -1.25
N ILE A 53 7.08 3.78 -1.92
CA ILE A 53 8.36 4.24 -2.50
C ILE A 53 8.11 5.31 -3.56
N VAL A 54 7.18 5.07 -4.48
CA VAL A 54 6.83 6.03 -5.53
C VAL A 54 6.32 7.34 -4.90
N TYR A 55 5.48 7.27 -3.87
CA TYR A 55 4.95 8.46 -3.20
C TYR A 55 6.03 9.24 -2.43
N MET A 56 7.03 8.57 -1.87
CA MET A 56 8.19 9.27 -1.30
C MET A 56 8.93 10.10 -2.35
N THR A 57 9.03 9.64 -3.61
CA THR A 57 9.65 10.44 -4.68
C THR A 57 8.85 11.70 -5.01
N TYR A 58 7.53 11.66 -4.84
CA TYR A 58 6.67 12.85 -4.94
C TYR A 58 6.97 13.85 -3.82
N HIS A 59 7.08 13.41 -2.56
CA HIS A 59 7.42 14.29 -1.44
C HIS A 59 8.85 14.86 -1.47
N LEU A 60 9.75 14.22 -2.21
CA LEU A 60 11.12 14.66 -2.40
C LEU A 60 11.31 15.53 -3.64
N ASP A 61 10.23 15.89 -4.35
CA ASP A 61 10.25 16.68 -5.58
C ASP A 61 11.22 16.11 -6.63
N VAL A 62 11.28 14.78 -6.76
CA VAL A 62 12.16 14.10 -7.73
C VAL A 62 11.62 14.33 -9.15
N THR A 63 12.14 15.36 -9.81
CA THR A 63 11.62 15.88 -11.09
C THR A 63 11.65 14.89 -12.26
N VAL A 64 12.47 13.85 -12.19
CA VAL A 64 12.57 12.82 -13.23
C VAL A 64 11.44 11.78 -13.17
N PHE A 65 10.67 11.74 -12.07
CA PHE A 65 9.53 10.82 -11.92
C PHE A 65 8.20 11.57 -12.09
N LEU A 66 7.92 11.97 -13.32
CA LEU A 66 6.65 12.61 -13.68
C LEU A 66 5.48 11.68 -13.32
N PHE A 67 4.45 12.24 -12.67
CA PHE A 67 3.26 11.50 -12.22
C PHE A 67 3.47 10.51 -11.06
N ALA A 68 4.55 10.64 -10.27
CA ALA A 68 4.78 9.79 -9.09
C ALA A 68 3.53 9.67 -8.19
N HIS A 69 2.86 10.80 -7.90
CA HIS A 69 1.62 10.80 -7.12
C HIS A 69 0.55 9.87 -7.71
N THR A 70 0.17 10.09 -8.97
CA THR A 70 -0.88 9.30 -9.65
C THR A 70 -0.48 7.83 -9.79
N ILE A 71 0.79 7.54 -10.06
CA ILE A 71 1.27 6.16 -10.17
C ILE A 71 1.13 5.43 -8.84
N SER A 72 1.50 6.08 -7.73
CA SER A 72 1.30 5.52 -6.40
C SER A 72 -0.17 5.26 -6.10
N GLU A 73 -1.07 6.21 -6.40
CA GLU A 73 -2.52 6.03 -6.18
C GLU A 73 -3.06 4.81 -6.93
N VAL A 74 -2.61 4.58 -8.17
CA VAL A 74 -3.00 3.41 -8.96
C VAL A 74 -2.44 2.12 -8.36
N LEU A 75 -1.18 2.12 -7.91
CA LEU A 75 -0.58 0.97 -7.25
C LEU A 75 -1.32 0.61 -5.96
N ASP A 76 -1.66 1.60 -5.14
CA ASP A 76 -2.45 1.41 -3.91
C ASP A 76 -3.85 0.88 -4.21
N LEU A 77 -4.52 1.40 -5.25
CA LEU A 77 -5.83 0.92 -5.66
C LEU A 77 -5.77 -0.56 -6.08
N VAL A 78 -4.77 -0.95 -6.87
CA VAL A 78 -4.60 -2.34 -7.27
C VAL A 78 -4.26 -3.22 -6.06
N ALA A 79 -3.35 -2.78 -5.19
CA ALA A 79 -3.02 -3.48 -3.95
C ALA A 79 -4.27 -3.73 -3.09
N PHE A 80 -5.09 -2.69 -2.90
CA PHE A 80 -6.35 -2.76 -2.18
C PHE A 80 -7.27 -3.82 -2.79
N VAL A 81 -7.52 -3.77 -4.10
CA VAL A 81 -8.37 -4.76 -4.80
C VAL A 81 -7.85 -6.19 -4.59
N LEU A 82 -6.53 -6.40 -4.69
CA LEU A 82 -5.94 -7.73 -4.49
C LEU A 82 -6.11 -8.24 -3.05
N VAL A 83 -5.98 -7.38 -2.03
CA VAL A 83 -6.27 -7.75 -0.63
C VAL A 83 -7.71 -8.25 -0.48
N PHE A 84 -8.68 -7.55 -1.09
CA PHE A 84 -10.08 -7.98 -1.06
C PHE A 84 -10.31 -9.29 -1.80
N ILE A 85 -9.74 -9.45 -3.00
CA ILE A 85 -9.83 -10.70 -3.76
C ILE A 85 -9.29 -11.87 -2.94
N ALA A 86 -8.08 -11.72 -2.38
CA ALA A 86 -7.46 -12.77 -1.58
C ALA A 86 -8.27 -13.09 -0.32
N GLY A 87 -8.81 -12.07 0.36
CA GLY A 87 -9.67 -12.23 1.53
C GLY A 87 -10.96 -12.98 1.21
N VAL A 88 -11.67 -12.57 0.14
CA VAL A 88 -12.91 -13.22 -0.32
C VAL A 88 -12.64 -14.68 -0.68
N GLN A 89 -11.60 -14.95 -1.48
CA GLN A 89 -11.24 -16.33 -1.86
C GLN A 89 -10.96 -17.19 -0.64
N ARG A 90 -10.25 -16.65 0.36
CA ARG A 90 -9.92 -17.38 1.59
C ARG A 90 -11.16 -17.70 2.43
N VAL A 91 -12.10 -16.75 2.53
CA VAL A 91 -13.38 -16.96 3.22
C VAL A 91 -14.21 -18.01 2.51
N LEU A 92 -14.31 -17.95 1.17
CA LEU A 92 -15.07 -18.93 0.39
C LEU A 92 -14.48 -20.34 0.49
N ALA A 93 -13.14 -20.47 0.43
CA ALA A 93 -12.46 -21.75 0.58
C ALA A 93 -12.61 -22.37 1.99
N GLY A 94 -12.93 -21.55 3.00
CA GLY A 94 -13.18 -22.01 4.37
C GLY A 94 -14.62 -22.39 4.66
N ARG A 95 -15.56 -22.21 3.71
CA ARG A 95 -16.97 -22.58 3.93
C ARG A 95 -17.11 -24.10 3.78
N PRO A 96 -17.65 -24.81 4.78
CA PRO A 96 -18.05 -26.20 4.58
C PRO A 96 -19.06 -26.26 3.43
N ALA A 97 -18.95 -27.28 2.57
CA ALA A 97 -19.94 -27.52 1.53
C ALA A 97 -21.31 -27.62 2.19
N ALA A 98 -22.25 -26.77 1.78
CA ALA A 98 -23.64 -26.93 2.18
C ALA A 98 -24.12 -28.26 1.60
N ALA A 99 -24.32 -29.24 2.48
CA ALA A 99 -24.87 -30.55 2.18
C ALA A 99 -26.36 -30.45 1.87
#